data_AF-A0A5C8GBI9-F1
#
_entry.id   AF-A0A5C8GBI9-F1
#
_cell.length_a   1.000
_cell.length_b   1.000
_cell.length_c   1.000
_cell.angle_alpha   90.00
_cell.angle_beta   90.00
_cell.angle_gamma   90.00
#
_symmetry.space_group_name_H-M   'P 1'
#
loop_
_entity.id
_entity.type
_entity.pdbx_description
1 polymer ?
#
loop_
_entity_poly.entity_id
_entity_poly.type
_entity_poly.pdbx_seq_one_letter_code
_entity_poly.pdbx_strand_id
1 'polypeptide(L)'
;MNNTKTIFKSLLIMIVAISLFTVSCSKDEGGTKTPTTPTIQKISSADITTILKGLGDLKDKDGSTVILSFNNITPNAGNAEIANADNTKEGQEYKVVAALKNTFTTTSFQNEKIELTKDPTIPTPSGATDLSVDISFKAKSGFEFDAKIIGKTDTTYTYDETTKSVKLTLKIKPKAGSWA
;
A
#
# COMPACT_ATOMS: atom_id res chain seq x y z
N MET A 1 25.60 51.33 9.75
CA MET A 1 25.15 50.06 10.34
C MET A 1 24.49 49.23 9.25
N ASN A 2 24.85 47.95 9.23
CA ASN A 2 24.31 46.82 8.47
C ASN A 2 24.68 46.75 6.98
N ASN A 3 25.89 46.23 6.76
CA ASN A 3 26.32 45.48 5.59
C ASN A 3 25.36 44.30 5.31
N THR A 4 25.12 43.96 4.04
CA THR A 4 25.31 42.58 3.52
C THR A 4 25.28 42.60 1.99
N LYS A 5 26.44 42.31 1.39
CA LYS A 5 26.58 41.92 -0.02
C LYS A 5 25.98 40.52 -0.18
N THR A 6 25.04 40.33 -1.11
CA THR A 6 24.69 38.98 -1.57
C THR A 6 25.36 38.73 -2.92
N ILE A 7 26.19 37.71 -2.88
CA ILE A 7 27.25 37.37 -3.81
C ILE A 7 26.65 36.50 -4.90
N PHE A 8 27.01 36.76 -6.16
CA PHE A 8 26.79 35.83 -7.27
C PHE A 8 27.31 34.45 -6.91
N LYS A 9 26.46 33.42 -7.02
CA LYS A 9 26.87 32.03 -7.19
C LYS A 9 25.91 31.32 -8.13
N SER A 10 26.24 31.39 -9.42
CA SER A 10 25.97 30.29 -10.34
C SER A 10 26.53 29.02 -9.71
N LEU A 11 25.73 27.96 -9.61
CA LEU A 11 26.29 26.62 -9.82
C LEU A 11 25.22 25.61 -10.23
N LEU A 12 25.19 25.39 -11.53
CA LEU A 12 24.85 24.13 -12.19
C LEU A 12 25.43 22.94 -11.38
N ILE A 13 24.58 22.06 -10.85
CA ILE A 13 24.99 20.73 -10.39
C ILE A 13 24.51 19.78 -11.48
N MET A 14 25.29 19.59 -12.55
CA MET A 14 26.34 18.58 -12.68
C MET A 14 25.88 17.20 -12.16
N ILE A 15 25.39 16.38 -13.09
CA ILE A 15 25.23 14.94 -12.92
C ILE A 15 26.59 14.38 -12.50
N VAL A 16 26.67 13.85 -11.29
CA VAL A 16 27.75 12.96 -10.91
C VAL A 16 27.11 11.63 -10.56
N ALA A 17 27.38 10.64 -11.39
CA ALA A 17 27.32 9.26 -11.00
C ALA A 17 28.12 9.10 -9.70
N ILE A 18 27.43 8.87 -8.58
CA ILE A 18 28.05 8.30 -7.38
C ILE A 18 28.20 6.81 -7.72
N SER A 19 29.22 6.49 -8.50
CA SER A 19 30.53 6.09 -8.00
C SER A 19 30.38 4.82 -7.19
N LEU A 20 30.44 3.72 -7.94
CA LEU A 20 31.37 2.63 -7.70
C LEU A 20 32.11 2.73 -6.36
N PHE A 21 31.79 1.75 -5.50
CA PHE A 21 32.57 1.30 -4.36
C PHE A 21 34.06 1.61 -4.50
N THR A 22 34.49 2.73 -3.94
CA THR A 22 35.89 2.92 -3.54
C THR A 22 35.86 3.28 -2.07
N VAL A 23 35.73 2.24 -1.26
CA VAL A 23 36.15 2.23 0.14
C VAL A 23 37.64 2.59 0.17
N SER A 24 37.92 3.87 0.40
CA SER A 24 39.28 4.35 0.67
C SER A 24 39.71 3.79 2.02
N CYS A 25 40.84 3.09 2.01
CA CYS A 25 41.45 2.44 3.16
C CYS A 25 41.81 3.46 4.26
N SER A 26 41.02 3.54 5.31
CA SER A 26 41.56 3.79 6.64
C SER A 26 41.96 2.43 7.21
N LYS A 27 43.27 2.20 7.19
CA LYS A 27 43.97 1.20 7.99
C LYS A 27 43.51 1.32 9.45
N ASP A 28 42.59 0.46 9.85
CA ASP A 28 42.16 0.27 11.24
C ASP A 28 42.19 -1.23 11.55
N GLU A 29 42.72 -1.51 12.74
CA GLU A 29 43.33 -2.76 13.14
C GLU A 29 42.28 -3.75 13.64
N GLY A 30 42.26 -4.96 13.06
CA GLY A 30 41.67 -6.11 13.75
C GLY A 30 40.13 -6.16 13.74
N GLY A 31 39.58 -6.60 12.61
CA GLY A 31 38.21 -7.11 12.57
C GLY A 31 37.76 -7.33 11.15
N THR A 32 37.87 -8.56 10.65
CA THR A 32 37.22 -9.02 9.42
C THR A 32 35.69 -9.05 9.60
N LYS A 33 35.08 -7.88 9.82
CA LYS A 33 33.65 -7.71 9.61
C LYS A 33 33.47 -7.47 8.12
N THR A 34 33.33 -8.56 7.38
CA THR A 34 32.81 -8.54 6.01
C THR A 34 31.58 -7.64 6.00
N PRO A 35 31.52 -6.62 5.13
CA PRO A 35 30.31 -5.82 4.98
C PRO A 35 29.16 -6.77 4.65
N THR A 36 28.23 -6.96 5.59
CA THR A 36 27.03 -7.75 5.33
C THR A 36 26.14 -6.94 4.41
N THR A 37 25.86 -7.44 3.21
CA THR A 37 24.79 -6.91 2.36
C THR A 37 23.53 -6.76 3.21
N PRO A 38 22.87 -5.58 3.22
CA PRO A 38 21.65 -5.42 4.00
C PRO A 38 20.63 -6.49 3.59
N THR A 39 20.16 -7.26 4.57
CA THR A 39 19.19 -8.32 4.34
C THR A 39 17.86 -7.69 3.93
N ILE A 40 17.48 -7.86 2.66
CA ILE A 40 16.17 -7.45 2.17
C ILE A 40 15.10 -8.23 2.95
N GLN A 41 14.18 -7.50 3.59
CA GLN A 41 13.09 -8.13 4.31
C GLN A 41 11.99 -8.56 3.34
N LYS A 42 11.59 -9.83 3.43
CA LYS A 42 10.54 -10.39 2.56
C LYS A 42 9.15 -10.12 3.14
N ILE A 43 8.20 -9.81 2.25
CA ILE A 43 6.78 -9.58 2.56
C ILE A 43 6.00 -10.79 2.06
N SER A 44 5.42 -11.55 3.00
CA SER A 44 4.55 -12.68 2.69
C SER A 44 3.10 -12.24 2.44
N SER A 45 2.26 -13.12 1.90
CA SER A 45 0.81 -12.88 1.79
C SER A 45 0.16 -12.69 3.15
N ALA A 46 0.70 -13.34 4.19
CA ALA A 46 0.23 -13.17 5.56
C ALA A 46 0.53 -11.75 6.09
N ASP A 47 1.70 -11.19 5.78
CA ASP A 47 2.03 -9.80 6.12
C ASP A 47 1.04 -8.83 5.45
N ILE A 48 0.78 -8.99 4.13
CA ILE A 48 -0.16 -8.12 3.39
C ILE A 48 -1.57 -8.23 4.01
N THR A 49 -2.01 -9.45 4.33
CA THR A 49 -3.32 -9.67 4.94
C THR A 49 -3.40 -9.06 6.34
N THR A 50 -2.32 -9.12 7.11
CA THR A 50 -2.24 -8.51 8.45
C THR A 50 -2.33 -7.00 8.37
N ILE A 51 -1.62 -6.39 7.42
CA ILE A 51 -1.68 -4.94 7.16
C ILE A 51 -3.11 -4.51 6.81
N LEU A 52 -3.76 -5.25 5.90
CA LEU A 52 -5.14 -4.96 5.50
C LEU A 52 -6.13 -5.15 6.65
N LYS A 53 -5.99 -6.20 7.47
CA LYS A 53 -6.78 -6.38 8.70
C LYS A 53 -6.55 -5.25 9.70
N GLY A 54 -5.34 -4.69 9.73
CA GLY A 54 -4.97 -3.53 10.54
C GLY A 54 -5.76 -2.26 10.23
N LEU A 55 -6.40 -2.17 9.06
CA LEU A 55 -7.36 -1.09 8.75
C LEU A 55 -8.60 -1.14 9.67
N GLY A 56 -8.91 -2.32 10.24
CA GLY A 56 -9.97 -2.51 11.20
C GLY A 56 -11.36 -2.21 10.64
N ASP A 57 -12.21 -1.61 11.47
CA ASP A 57 -13.52 -1.11 11.07
C ASP A 57 -13.40 0.32 10.54
N LEU A 58 -13.87 0.53 9.31
CA LEU A 58 -14.16 1.86 8.81
C LEU A 58 -15.49 2.29 9.39
N LYS A 59 -15.47 3.35 10.19
CA LYS A 59 -16.65 3.83 10.91
C LYS A 59 -17.19 5.11 10.30
N ASP A 60 -18.48 5.32 10.49
CA ASP A 60 -19.15 6.57 10.15
C ASP A 60 -18.67 7.71 11.08
N LYS A 61 -19.09 8.95 10.77
CA LYS A 61 -18.74 10.17 11.51
C LYS A 61 -19.13 10.13 12.98
N ASP A 62 -20.08 9.28 13.35
CA ASP A 62 -20.47 9.04 14.75
C ASP A 62 -19.42 8.23 15.56
N GLY A 63 -18.40 7.66 14.89
CA GLY A 63 -17.31 6.91 15.50
C GLY A 63 -17.70 5.50 16.00
N SER A 64 -18.93 5.05 15.74
CA SER A 64 -19.52 3.83 16.30
C SER A 64 -20.15 2.92 15.25
N THR A 65 -20.82 3.48 14.24
CA THR A 65 -21.47 2.75 13.16
C THR A 65 -20.41 2.24 12.20
N VAL A 66 -20.33 0.91 12.03
CA VAL A 66 -19.38 0.29 11.09
C VAL A 66 -19.93 0.37 9.67
N ILE A 67 -19.19 1.06 8.79
CA ILE A 67 -19.47 1.15 7.35
C ILE A 67 -18.96 -0.10 6.64
N LEU A 68 -17.72 -0.51 6.96
CA LEU A 68 -17.03 -1.64 6.32
C LEU A 68 -16.00 -2.20 7.29
N SER A 69 -15.86 -3.52 7.38
CA SER A 69 -14.89 -4.16 8.28
C SER A 69 -13.84 -4.96 7.51
N PHE A 70 -12.57 -4.68 7.80
CA PHE A 70 -11.44 -5.45 7.28
C PHE A 70 -10.98 -6.57 8.21
N ASN A 71 -11.47 -6.61 9.45
CA ASN A 71 -10.97 -7.52 10.51
C ASN A 71 -10.94 -8.99 10.08
N ASN A 72 -11.92 -9.42 9.27
CA ASN A 72 -12.13 -10.82 8.91
C ASN A 72 -11.90 -11.11 7.43
N ILE A 73 -11.18 -10.25 6.70
CA ILE A 73 -10.89 -10.55 5.29
C ILE A 73 -10.09 -11.85 5.15
N THR A 74 -10.44 -12.62 4.14
CA THR A 74 -9.73 -13.85 3.75
C THR A 74 -9.43 -13.79 2.26
N PRO A 75 -8.36 -13.10 1.85
CA PRO A 75 -7.93 -13.08 0.47
C PRO A 75 -7.67 -14.49 -0.06
N ASN A 76 -8.13 -14.76 -1.27
CA ASN A 76 -7.93 -16.02 -1.98
C ASN A 76 -8.00 -15.77 -3.48
N ALA A 77 -7.05 -16.32 -4.24
CA ALA A 77 -7.00 -16.18 -5.69
C ALA A 77 -7.10 -14.72 -6.17
N GLY A 78 -6.44 -13.79 -5.46
CA GLY A 78 -6.47 -12.36 -5.81
C GLY A 78 -7.77 -11.63 -5.46
N ASN A 79 -8.69 -12.26 -4.75
CA ASN A 79 -9.98 -11.67 -4.36
C ASN A 79 -10.16 -11.72 -2.84
N ALA A 80 -10.84 -10.74 -2.26
CA ALA A 80 -11.34 -10.83 -0.88
C ALA A 80 -12.79 -10.33 -0.82
N GLU A 81 -13.64 -11.09 -0.15
CA GLU A 81 -15.04 -10.70 0.07
C GLU A 81 -15.17 -9.94 1.38
N ILE A 82 -15.95 -8.86 1.37
CA ILE A 82 -16.42 -8.18 2.59
C ILE A 82 -17.93 -8.10 2.52
N ALA A 83 -18.61 -8.75 3.46
CA ALA A 83 -20.07 -8.76 3.53
C ALA A 83 -20.61 -7.67 4.47
N ASN A 84 -21.91 -7.39 4.34
CA ASN A 84 -22.67 -6.51 5.23
C ASN A 84 -22.17 -5.06 5.28
N ALA A 85 -21.64 -4.53 4.18
CA ALA A 85 -21.24 -3.13 4.10
C ALA A 85 -22.44 -2.19 4.20
N ASP A 86 -22.28 -1.04 4.84
CA ASP A 86 -23.29 0.00 4.88
C ASP A 86 -23.66 0.43 3.45
N ASN A 87 -24.95 0.36 3.14
CA ASN A 87 -25.51 0.66 1.83
C ASN A 87 -26.27 2.01 1.82
N THR A 88 -26.08 2.84 2.83
CA THR A 88 -26.69 4.18 2.93
C THR A 88 -25.85 5.24 2.22
N LYS A 89 -26.49 6.37 1.90
CA LYS A 89 -25.86 7.52 1.25
C LYS A 89 -25.74 8.69 2.20
N GLU A 90 -24.70 9.50 1.98
CA GLU A 90 -24.63 10.88 2.46
C GLU A 90 -24.66 11.80 1.24
N GLY A 91 -25.76 12.53 1.07
CA GLY A 91 -26.05 13.22 -0.19
C GLY A 91 -26.17 12.23 -1.35
N GLN A 92 -25.34 12.40 -2.38
CA GLN A 92 -25.36 11.58 -3.59
C GLN A 92 -24.38 10.40 -3.56
N GLU A 93 -23.54 10.27 -2.53
CA GLU A 93 -22.48 9.27 -2.45
C GLU A 93 -22.79 8.21 -1.38
N TYR A 94 -22.55 6.94 -1.70
CA TYR A 94 -22.62 5.86 -0.71
C TYR A 94 -21.51 6.02 0.32
N LYS A 95 -21.84 5.87 1.61
CA LYS A 95 -20.86 6.03 2.70
C LYS A 95 -19.66 5.08 2.55
N VAL A 96 -19.89 3.86 2.07
CA VAL A 96 -18.81 2.90 1.77
C VAL A 96 -17.85 3.42 0.71
N VAL A 97 -18.33 4.11 -0.32
CA VAL A 97 -17.48 4.68 -1.39
C VAL A 97 -16.61 5.80 -0.82
N ALA A 98 -17.20 6.71 -0.04
CA ALA A 98 -16.47 7.78 0.64
C ALA A 98 -15.41 7.21 1.60
N ALA A 99 -15.78 6.20 2.41
CA ALA A 99 -14.87 5.54 3.32
C ALA A 99 -13.68 4.90 2.59
N LEU A 100 -13.93 4.15 1.51
CA LEU A 100 -12.88 3.52 0.71
C LEU A 100 -11.93 4.55 0.07
N LYS A 101 -12.45 5.66 -0.45
CA LYS A 101 -11.63 6.75 -1.02
C LYS A 101 -10.72 7.37 0.03
N ASN A 102 -11.22 7.57 1.26
CA ASN A 102 -10.43 8.12 2.35
C ASN A 102 -9.41 7.11 2.89
N THR A 103 -9.76 5.83 2.90
CA THR A 103 -8.90 4.74 3.40
C THR A 103 -7.80 4.38 2.42
N PHE A 104 -8.06 4.37 1.11
CA PHE A 104 -7.09 3.98 0.10
C PHE A 104 -6.55 5.19 -0.64
N THR A 105 -5.53 5.81 -0.04
CA THR A 105 -4.70 6.82 -0.67
C THR A 105 -3.26 6.30 -0.73
N THR A 106 -2.45 6.84 -1.63
CA THR A 106 -1.00 6.59 -1.68
C THR A 106 -0.28 6.89 -0.36
N THR A 107 -0.92 7.62 0.56
CA THR A 107 -0.41 7.92 1.91
C THR A 107 -0.94 7.00 3.02
N SER A 108 -1.87 6.09 2.75
CA SER A 108 -2.51 5.30 3.81
C SER A 108 -1.61 4.27 4.46
N PHE A 109 -0.57 3.83 3.75
CA PHE A 109 0.34 2.78 4.21
C PHE A 109 1.75 3.30 4.53
N GLN A 110 1.92 4.58 4.86
CA GLN A 110 3.26 5.19 5.00
C GLN A 110 4.15 4.54 6.08
N ASN A 111 3.54 3.94 7.10
CA ASN A 111 4.26 3.21 8.16
C ASN A 111 4.39 1.70 7.90
N GLU A 112 3.92 1.22 6.76
CA GLU A 112 3.92 -0.20 6.40
C GLU A 112 5.04 -0.57 5.43
N LYS A 113 5.26 -1.88 5.24
CA LYS A 113 6.24 -2.43 4.30
C LYS A 113 5.81 -2.30 2.82
N ILE A 114 4.53 -2.06 2.59
CA ILE A 114 3.91 -1.88 1.27
C ILE A 114 3.41 -0.45 1.10
N GLU A 115 3.18 -0.07 -0.15
CA GLU A 115 2.50 1.18 -0.52
C GLU A 115 1.60 0.92 -1.73
N LEU A 116 0.58 1.76 -1.92
CA LEU A 116 -0.24 1.68 -3.12
C LEU A 116 0.56 2.13 -4.35
N THR A 117 0.33 1.48 -5.49
CA THR A 117 0.88 1.95 -6.77
C THR A 117 0.18 3.22 -7.26
N LYS A 118 -1.09 3.38 -6.91
CA LYS A 118 -1.93 4.56 -7.13
C LYS A 118 -3.18 4.49 -6.23
N ASP A 119 -3.88 5.60 -6.09
CA ASP A 119 -5.23 5.60 -5.50
C ASP A 119 -6.16 4.73 -6.37
N PRO A 120 -6.87 3.75 -5.80
CA PRO A 120 -7.78 2.91 -6.55
C PRO A 120 -9.01 3.69 -7.02
N THR A 121 -9.52 3.33 -8.18
CA THR A 121 -10.81 3.85 -8.65
C THR A 121 -11.92 3.13 -7.90
N ILE A 122 -12.75 3.88 -7.17
CA ILE A 122 -13.91 3.35 -6.46
C ILE A 122 -15.17 3.67 -7.27
N PRO A 123 -15.80 2.70 -7.95
CA PRO A 123 -17.00 2.96 -8.73
C PRO A 123 -18.21 3.21 -7.83
N THR A 124 -19.24 3.87 -8.38
CA THR A 124 -20.55 3.96 -7.72
C THR A 124 -21.25 2.61 -7.85
N PRO A 125 -21.62 1.94 -6.73
CA PRO A 125 -22.32 0.68 -6.79
C PRO A 125 -23.80 0.86 -7.13
N SER A 126 -24.46 -0.21 -7.62
CA SER A 126 -25.87 -0.18 -8.00
C SER A 126 -26.53 -1.55 -7.89
N GLY A 127 -27.78 -1.61 -7.43
CA GLY A 127 -28.57 -2.86 -7.45
C GLY A 127 -27.95 -3.96 -6.59
N ALA A 128 -28.01 -5.21 -7.05
CA ALA A 128 -27.55 -6.37 -6.30
C ALA A 128 -26.08 -6.77 -6.58
N THR A 129 -25.35 -6.01 -7.39
CA THR A 129 -23.97 -6.36 -7.77
C THR A 129 -22.97 -5.93 -6.71
N ASP A 130 -21.98 -6.79 -6.44
CA ASP A 130 -20.87 -6.46 -5.54
C ASP A 130 -20.14 -5.19 -6.01
N LEU A 131 -19.84 -4.28 -5.07
CA LEU A 131 -18.89 -3.20 -5.31
C LEU A 131 -17.49 -3.83 -5.42
N SER A 132 -16.92 -3.78 -6.62
CA SER A 132 -15.58 -4.32 -6.89
C SER A 132 -14.53 -3.21 -6.90
N VAL A 133 -13.46 -3.37 -6.11
CA VAL A 133 -12.37 -2.41 -6.00
C VAL A 133 -11.03 -3.11 -6.19
N ASP A 134 -10.30 -2.73 -7.23
CA ASP A 134 -8.96 -3.24 -7.50
C ASP A 134 -7.90 -2.41 -6.80
N ILE A 135 -7.10 -3.07 -5.96
CA ILE A 135 -6.01 -2.48 -5.20
C ILE A 135 -4.71 -3.12 -5.66
N SER A 136 -3.68 -2.29 -5.83
CA SER A 136 -2.34 -2.73 -6.24
C SER A 136 -1.30 -2.16 -5.30
N PHE A 137 -0.49 -3.06 -4.74
CA PHE A 137 0.56 -2.76 -3.78
C PHE A 137 1.94 -3.00 -4.40
N LYS A 138 2.89 -2.12 -4.11
CA LYS A 138 4.34 -2.36 -4.32
C LYS A 138 5.04 -2.45 -2.97
N ALA A 139 6.13 -3.21 -2.93
CA ALA A 139 7.02 -3.21 -1.78
C ALA A 139 7.80 -1.89 -1.73
N LYS A 140 7.95 -1.32 -0.53
CA LYS A 140 8.80 -0.12 -0.34
C LYS A 140 10.27 -0.48 -0.39
N SER A 141 11.11 0.54 -0.54
CA SER A 141 12.57 0.41 -0.43
C SER A 141 12.98 -0.34 0.84
N GLY A 142 13.90 -1.30 0.71
CA GLY A 142 14.34 -2.18 1.79
C GLY A 142 13.49 -3.45 1.97
N PHE A 143 12.38 -3.57 1.23
CA PHE A 143 11.52 -4.75 1.23
C PHE A 143 11.33 -5.33 -0.17
N GLU A 144 10.92 -6.59 -0.23
CA GLU A 144 10.54 -7.27 -1.46
C GLU A 144 9.44 -8.30 -1.17
N PHE A 145 8.58 -8.59 -2.15
CA PHE A 145 7.62 -9.69 -1.98
C PHE A 145 8.35 -11.03 -1.87
N ASP A 146 7.74 -11.96 -1.13
CA ASP A 146 8.24 -13.32 -1.00
C ASP A 146 8.30 -14.03 -2.38
N ALA A 147 9.29 -14.89 -2.55
CA ALA A 147 9.50 -15.61 -3.81
C ALA A 147 8.30 -16.49 -4.21
N LYS A 148 7.49 -16.95 -3.25
CA LYS A 148 6.27 -17.72 -3.53
C LYS A 148 5.19 -16.86 -4.18
N ILE A 149 5.09 -15.59 -3.80
CA ILE A 149 4.17 -14.62 -4.44
C ILE A 149 4.65 -14.32 -5.86
N ILE A 150 5.94 -13.98 -5.99
CA ILE A 150 6.56 -13.65 -7.29
C ILE A 150 6.46 -14.83 -8.25
N GLY A 151 6.79 -16.04 -7.78
CA GLY A 151 6.70 -17.29 -8.53
C GLY A 151 5.29 -17.86 -8.62
N LYS A 152 4.27 -17.17 -8.10
CA LYS A 152 2.83 -17.53 -8.18
C LYS A 152 2.49 -18.92 -7.62
N THR A 153 3.29 -19.43 -6.70
CA THR A 153 3.01 -20.67 -5.96
C THR A 153 2.16 -20.40 -4.72
N ASP A 154 2.24 -19.19 -4.18
CA ASP A 154 1.22 -18.63 -3.29
C ASP A 154 0.25 -17.80 -4.12
N THR A 155 -1.00 -18.27 -4.21
CA THR A 155 -2.07 -17.68 -5.02
C THR A 155 -3.04 -16.83 -4.20
N THR A 156 -2.74 -16.56 -2.93
CA THR A 156 -3.57 -15.72 -2.04
C THR A 156 -3.87 -14.37 -2.70
N TYR A 157 -2.85 -13.78 -3.33
CA TYR A 157 -2.92 -12.56 -4.12
C TYR A 157 -2.44 -12.80 -5.56
N THR A 158 -2.70 -11.84 -6.46
CA THR A 158 -2.20 -11.91 -7.84
C THR A 158 -0.95 -11.05 -8.03
N TYR A 159 0.18 -11.65 -8.40
CA TYR A 159 1.39 -10.90 -8.73
C TYR A 159 1.39 -10.48 -10.22
N ASP A 160 1.66 -9.20 -10.47
CA ASP A 160 1.89 -8.63 -11.79
C ASP A 160 3.39 -8.38 -11.99
N GLU A 161 4.00 -9.14 -12.90
CA GLU A 161 5.42 -9.07 -13.22
C GLU A 161 5.81 -7.76 -13.92
N THR A 162 4.89 -7.16 -14.68
CA THR A 162 5.14 -5.96 -15.47
C THR A 162 5.34 -4.77 -14.53
N THR A 163 4.45 -4.64 -13.55
CA THR A 163 4.48 -3.54 -12.58
C THR A 163 5.18 -3.90 -11.28
N LYS A 164 5.63 -5.16 -11.13
CA LYS A 164 6.20 -5.73 -9.91
C LYS A 164 5.33 -5.46 -8.67
N SER A 165 4.02 -5.67 -8.84
CA SER A 165 3.01 -5.33 -7.84
C SER A 165 2.16 -6.53 -7.46
N VAL A 166 1.66 -6.55 -6.24
CA VAL A 166 0.64 -7.50 -5.78
C VAL A 166 -0.74 -6.86 -5.88
N LYS A 167 -1.71 -7.58 -6.45
CA LYS A 167 -3.08 -7.12 -6.68
C LYS A 167 -4.08 -7.89 -5.82
N LEU A 168 -5.10 -7.16 -5.37
CA LEU A 168 -6.28 -7.67 -4.68
C LEU A 168 -7.53 -6.97 -5.23
N THR A 169 -8.55 -7.74 -5.59
CA THR A 169 -9.90 -7.22 -5.84
C THR A 169 -10.74 -7.42 -4.57
N LEU A 170 -11.16 -6.33 -3.94
CA LEU A 170 -12.19 -6.37 -2.90
C LEU A 170 -13.56 -6.50 -3.56
N LYS A 171 -14.34 -7.50 -3.14
CA LYS A 171 -15.73 -7.71 -3.52
C LYS A 171 -16.62 -7.41 -2.33
N ILE A 172 -17.24 -6.25 -2.35
CA ILE A 172 -17.96 -5.71 -1.20
C ILE A 172 -19.45 -5.89 -1.43
N LYS A 173 -20.12 -6.59 -0.52
CA LYS A 173 -21.55 -6.87 -0.58
C LYS A 173 -22.33 -5.93 0.33
N PRO A 174 -23.41 -5.30 -0.17
CA PRO A 174 -24.22 -4.41 0.64
C PRO A 174 -24.97 -5.18 1.73
N LYS A 175 -25.18 -4.51 2.86
CA LYS A 175 -26.18 -4.92 3.85
C LYS A 175 -27.55 -5.03 3.17
N ALA A 176 -28.34 -6.02 3.57
CA ALA A 176 -29.65 -6.32 2.97
C ALA A 176 -29.64 -6.68 1.46
N GLY A 177 -28.48 -6.98 0.87
CA GLY A 177 -28.36 -7.59 -0.46
C GLY A 177 -28.56 -6.65 -1.65
N SER A 178 -28.72 -5.33 -1.45
CA SER A 178 -28.72 -4.36 -2.55
C SER A 178 -28.24 -2.95 -2.17
N TRP A 179 -27.68 -2.26 -3.16
CA TRP A 179 -27.36 -0.83 -3.14
C TRP A 179 -28.59 -0.04 -3.58
N ALA A 180 -29.35 0.47 -2.62
CA ALA A 180 -30.55 1.29 -2.84
C ALA A 180 -30.42 2.60 -2.07
#